data_AF-A0A258RPM7-F1
#
_entry.id   AF-A0A258RPM7-F1
#
_cell.length_a   1.000
_cell.length_b   1.000
_cell.length_c   1.000
_cell.angle_alpha   90.00
_cell.angle_beta   90.00
_cell.angle_gamma   90.00
#
_symmetry.space_group_name_H-M   'P 1'
#
loop_
_entity.id
_entity.type
_entity.pdbx_description
1 polymer ?
#
loop_
_entity_poly.entity_id
_entity_poly.type
_entity_poly.pdbx_seq_one_letter_code
_entity_poly.pdbx_strand_id
1 'polypeptide(L)'
;MKVQRVLLIIAVAMTATACGKVGDLDPRTGNSMPPAAYGQRTAQTAEILSTSSVQARPDRTDELLKRSDRREDDPFDVPPGEEPIAFNPEQPTQSAKTSPE
;
A
#
# COMPACT_ATOMS: atom_id res chain seq x y z
N MET A 1 -0.62 3.96 52.13
CA MET A 1 0.36 3.90 51.02
C MET A 1 -0.16 3.27 49.73
N LYS A 2 -0.96 2.19 49.76
CA LYS A 2 -1.50 1.55 48.53
C LYS A 2 -2.44 2.48 47.76
N VAL A 3 -3.37 3.16 48.43
CA VAL A 3 -4.32 4.10 47.81
C VAL A 3 -3.60 5.30 47.15
N GLN A 4 -2.57 5.84 47.81
CA GLN A 4 -1.72 6.90 47.26
C GLN A 4 -1.05 6.48 45.94
N ARG A 5 -0.52 5.25 45.87
CA ARG A 5 0.11 4.70 44.66
C ARG A 5 -0.89 4.51 43.53
N VAL A 6 -2.10 4.03 43.85
CA VAL A 6 -3.18 3.86 42.86
C VAL A 6 -3.62 5.21 42.29
N LEU A 7 -3.81 6.23 43.13
CA LEU A 7 -4.15 7.58 42.69
C LEU A 7 -3.08 8.19 41.77
N LEU A 8 -1.80 7.97 42.08
CA LEU A 8 -0.69 8.47 41.27
C LEU A 8 -0.66 7.81 39.87
N ILE A 9 -0.91 6.50 39.80
CA ILE A 9 -0.99 5.77 38.53
C ILE A 9 -2.16 6.27 37.67
N ILE A 10 -3.33 6.50 38.27
CA ILE A 10 -4.50 7.02 37.55
C ILE A 10 -4.24 8.44 37.02
N ALA A 11 -3.63 9.31 37.83
CA ALA A 11 -3.29 10.66 37.41
C ALA A 11 -2.33 10.67 36.21
N VAL A 12 -1.30 9.82 36.22
CA VAL A 12 -0.37 9.69 35.09
C VAL A 12 -1.08 9.15 33.85
N ALA A 13 -1.93 8.12 34.00
CA ALA A 13 -2.69 7.54 32.89
C ALA A 13 -3.60 8.58 32.21
N MET A 14 -4.24 9.47 32.98
CA MET A 14 -5.09 10.52 32.42
C MET A 14 -4.32 11.59 31.63
N THR A 15 -3.07 11.89 31.99
CA THR A 15 -2.27 12.84 31.20
C THR A 15 -1.88 12.29 29.83
N ALA A 16 -1.81 10.96 29.66
CA ALA A 16 -1.44 10.33 28.41
C ALA A 16 -2.53 10.42 27.32
N THR A 17 -3.80 10.59 27.70
CA THR A 17 -4.91 10.69 26.74
C THR A 17 -5.13 12.10 26.19
N ALA A 18 -4.39 13.10 26.67
CA ALA A 18 -4.59 14.51 26.32
C ALA A 18 -4.00 14.93 24.95
N CYS A 19 -3.27 14.06 24.24
CA CYS A 19 -2.51 14.43 23.03
C CYS A 19 -3.24 14.16 21.69
N GLY A 20 -4.56 14.01 21.69
CA GLY A 20 -5.33 13.59 20.50
C GLY A 20 -6.34 14.60 19.97
N LYS A 21 -5.93 15.84 19.64
CA LYS A 21 -6.84 16.80 18.97
C LYS A 21 -7.18 16.26 17.56
N VAL A 22 -8.45 15.99 17.32
CA VAL A 22 -9.00 15.68 16.00
C VAL A 22 -9.64 16.94 15.44
N GLY A 23 -9.13 17.43 14.32
CA GLY A 23 -9.62 18.63 13.64
C GLY A 23 -8.63 19.08 12.57
N ASP A 24 -8.96 20.18 11.89
CA ASP A 24 -8.13 20.71 10.82
C ASP A 24 -6.73 21.08 11.31
N LEU A 25 -5.76 20.90 10.41
CA LEU A 25 -4.36 21.22 10.65
C LEU A 25 -4.13 22.73 10.47
N ASP A 26 -3.66 23.37 11.54
CA ASP A 26 -3.22 24.74 11.51
C ASP A 26 -1.69 24.82 11.32
N PRO A 27 -1.18 25.85 10.62
CA PRO A 27 0.24 26.14 10.61
C PRO A 27 0.77 26.33 12.03
N ARG A 28 2.03 25.98 12.26
CA ARG A 28 2.70 26.25 13.53
C ARG A 28 2.59 27.74 13.86
N THR A 29 2.36 28.06 15.13
CA THR A 29 2.24 29.44 15.62
C THR A 29 3.36 30.34 15.08
N GLY A 30 2.99 31.44 14.43
CA GLY A 30 3.92 32.39 13.80
C GLY A 30 4.27 32.08 12.33
N ASN A 31 3.80 30.97 11.77
CA ASN A 31 3.95 30.64 10.36
C ASN A 31 2.64 30.88 9.60
N SER A 32 2.76 31.20 8.30
CA SER A 32 1.64 31.22 7.36
C SER A 32 1.67 30.00 6.45
N MET A 33 0.59 29.75 5.71
CA MET A 33 0.61 28.75 4.64
C MET A 33 1.63 29.13 3.55
N PRO A 34 2.24 28.14 2.88
CA PRO A 34 3.13 28.41 1.77
C PRO A 34 2.39 29.12 0.62
N PRO A 35 3.08 29.95 -0.16
CA PRO A 35 2.47 30.59 -1.31
C PRO A 35 2.03 29.55 -2.34
N ALA A 36 0.95 29.84 -3.06
CA ALA A 36 0.47 28.98 -4.13
C ALA A 36 1.55 28.81 -5.21
N ALA A 37 1.67 27.59 -5.74
CA ALA A 37 2.58 27.32 -6.84
C ALA A 37 2.17 28.11 -8.10
N TYR A 38 3.15 28.35 -8.98
CA TYR A 38 2.90 29.09 -10.22
C TYR A 38 1.79 28.45 -11.05
N GLY A 39 0.80 29.25 -11.46
CA GLY A 39 -0.36 28.80 -12.23
C GLY A 39 -1.47 28.13 -11.41
N GLN A 40 -1.30 27.95 -10.10
CA GLN A 40 -2.37 27.44 -9.24
C GLN A 40 -3.41 28.53 -8.96
N ARG A 41 -4.66 28.26 -9.36
CA ARG A 41 -5.80 29.16 -9.13
C ARG A 41 -6.52 28.88 -7.80
N THR A 42 -6.29 27.70 -7.22
CA THR A 42 -6.95 27.25 -5.99
C THR A 42 -6.07 27.55 -4.78
N ALA A 43 -6.71 28.00 -3.70
CA ALA A 43 -6.04 28.18 -2.41
C ALA A 43 -5.51 26.82 -1.89
N GLN A 44 -4.25 26.80 -1.48
CA GLN A 44 -3.60 25.60 -0.96
C GLN A 44 -3.91 25.48 0.53
N THR A 45 -4.90 24.65 0.90
CA THR A 45 -5.22 24.36 2.30
C THR A 45 -4.28 23.30 2.88
N ALA A 46 -4.23 23.19 4.21
CA ALA A 46 -3.43 22.17 4.88
C ALA A 46 -3.81 20.74 4.44
N GLU A 47 -5.12 20.50 4.25
CA GLU A 47 -5.65 19.23 3.73
C GLU A 47 -5.06 18.89 2.35
N ILE A 48 -5.12 19.84 1.40
CA ILE A 48 -4.61 19.64 0.04
C ILE A 48 -3.11 19.37 0.05
N LEU A 49 -2.35 20.11 0.87
CA LEU A 49 -0.90 19.96 0.96
C LEU A 49 -0.47 18.65 1.64
N SER A 50 -1.29 18.12 2.56
CA SER A 50 -1.03 16.86 3.23
C SER A 50 -1.46 15.63 2.42
N THR A 51 -2.34 15.82 1.44
CA THR A 51 -2.82 14.77 0.55
C THR A 51 -1.80 14.48 -0.55
N SER A 52 -1.29 13.24 -0.61
CA SER A 52 -0.37 12.83 -1.68
C SER A 52 -1.08 12.71 -3.02
N SER A 53 -0.48 13.22 -4.09
CA SER A 53 -0.99 13.02 -5.46
C SER A 53 -0.74 11.59 -5.96
N VAL A 54 -1.45 11.20 -7.02
CA VAL A 54 -1.26 9.89 -7.69
C VAL A 54 0.16 9.73 -8.21
N GLN A 55 0.82 10.80 -8.65
CA GLN A 55 2.21 10.74 -9.11
C GLN A 55 3.18 10.52 -7.94
N ALA A 56 2.90 11.11 -6.78
CA ALA A 56 3.73 10.96 -5.59
C ALA A 56 3.53 9.61 -4.88
N ARG A 57 2.29 9.10 -4.91
CA ARG A 57 1.91 7.82 -4.33
C ARG A 57 0.91 7.13 -5.27
N PRO A 58 1.39 6.45 -6.31
CA PRO A 58 0.52 5.69 -7.21
C PRO A 58 -0.23 4.62 -6.42
N ASP A 59 -1.48 4.42 -6.81
CA ASP A 59 -2.21 3.27 -6.31
C ASP A 59 -1.54 1.99 -6.81
N ARG A 60 -1.50 0.97 -5.95
CA ARG A 60 -1.07 -0.34 -6.42
C ARG A 60 -2.31 -1.04 -6.95
N THR A 61 -2.27 -1.42 -8.23
CA THR A 61 -3.20 -2.40 -8.75
C THR A 61 -2.82 -3.74 -8.15
N ASP A 62 -3.25 -3.98 -6.92
CA ASP A 62 -3.18 -5.27 -6.27
C ASP A 62 -4.23 -6.14 -6.97
N GLU A 63 -3.93 -6.61 -8.18
CA GLU A 63 -4.73 -7.68 -8.75
C GLU A 63 -4.64 -8.82 -7.75
N LEU A 64 -5.78 -9.15 -7.13
CA LEU A 64 -5.94 -10.26 -6.19
C LEU A 64 -5.74 -11.57 -6.96
N LEU A 65 -4.57 -11.80 -7.57
CA LEU A 65 -4.10 -13.12 -7.91
C LEU A 65 -3.98 -13.84 -6.56
N LYS A 66 -5.06 -14.53 -6.19
CA LYS A 66 -5.14 -15.37 -4.99
C LYS A 66 -4.10 -16.49 -5.00
N ARG A 67 -3.43 -16.70 -6.14
CA ARG A 67 -2.31 -17.62 -6.36
C ARG A 67 -1.63 -17.26 -7.69
N SER A 68 -0.32 -17.47 -7.76
CA SER A 68 0.39 -17.56 -9.03
C SER A 68 -0.03 -18.84 -9.75
N ASP A 69 -0.59 -18.73 -10.95
CA ASP A 69 -0.77 -19.92 -11.80
C ASP A 69 0.60 -20.43 -12.27
N ARG A 70 0.74 -21.75 -12.38
CA ARG A 70 1.96 -22.38 -12.88
C ARG A 70 2.14 -21.97 -14.35
N ARG A 71 3.35 -21.53 -14.70
CA ARG A 71 3.70 -21.23 -16.09
C ARG A 71 3.71 -22.52 -16.90
N GLU A 72 3.26 -22.45 -18.15
CA GLU A 72 3.45 -23.55 -19.11
C GLU A 72 4.95 -23.87 -19.24
N ASP A 73 5.26 -25.14 -19.48
CA ASP A 73 6.63 -25.58 -19.71
C ASP A 73 7.20 -24.92 -20.98
N ASP A 74 8.49 -24.57 -20.96
CA ASP A 74 9.14 -23.86 -22.08
C ASP A 74 9.31 -24.82 -23.28
N PRO A 75 8.69 -24.55 -24.44
CA PRO A 75 8.80 -25.43 -25.61
C PRO A 75 10.22 -25.53 -26.18
N PHE A 76 11.14 -24.67 -25.73
CA PHE A 76 12.54 -24.64 -26.15
C PHE A 76 13.50 -25.25 -25.12
N ASP A 77 13.03 -25.72 -23.96
CA ASP A 77 13.85 -26.42 -22.97
C ASP A 77 14.08 -27.89 -23.37
N VAL A 78 14.68 -28.09 -24.55
CA VAL A 78 14.97 -29.40 -25.12
C VAL A 78 16.46 -29.78 -24.97
N PRO A 79 16.78 -31.06 -24.74
CA PRO A 79 18.16 -31.55 -24.74
C PRO A 79 18.90 -31.32 -26.07
N PRO A 80 20.24 -31.25 -26.07
CA PRO A 80 21.01 -31.11 -27.30
C PRO A 80 20.80 -32.31 -28.24
N GLY A 81 20.36 -32.03 -29.47
CA GLY A 81 20.08 -33.05 -30.50
C GLY A 81 18.59 -33.36 -30.70
N GLU A 82 17.72 -32.80 -29.87
CA GLU A 82 16.26 -32.85 -30.06
C GLU A 82 15.73 -31.55 -30.67
N GLU A 83 14.68 -31.65 -31.46
CA GLU A 83 14.02 -30.49 -32.07
C GLU A 83 13.03 -29.85 -31.08
N PRO A 84 12.92 -28.51 -31.01
CA PRO A 84 11.94 -27.84 -30.16
C PRO A 84 10.49 -28.22 -30.49
N ILE A 85 9.63 -28.17 -29.47
CA ILE A 85 8.20 -28.45 -29.64
C ILE A 85 7.58 -27.33 -30.51
N ALA A 86 6.97 -27.70 -31.64
CA ALA A 86 6.31 -26.75 -32.53
C ALA A 86 5.09 -26.09 -31.86
N PHE A 87 5.02 -24.76 -31.90
CA PHE A 87 3.89 -24.02 -31.37
C PHE A 87 2.62 -24.33 -32.17
N ASN A 88 1.62 -24.94 -31.51
CA ASN A 88 0.31 -25.23 -32.09
C ASN A 88 -0.80 -24.42 -31.37
N PRO A 89 -1.43 -23.43 -32.03
CA PRO A 89 -2.43 -22.57 -31.42
C PRO A 89 -3.78 -23.26 -31.14
N GLU A 90 -4.00 -24.47 -31.68
CA GLU A 90 -5.25 -25.24 -31.51
C GLU A 90 -5.15 -26.29 -30.40
N GLN A 91 -3.97 -26.48 -29.78
CA GLN A 91 -3.83 -27.38 -28.64
C GLN A 91 -4.48 -26.77 -27.39
N PRO A 92 -5.38 -27.50 -26.70
CA PRO A 92 -5.92 -27.03 -25.44
C PRO A 92 -4.77 -26.86 -24.45
N THR A 93 -4.70 -25.72 -23.76
CA THR A 93 -3.83 -25.58 -22.58
C THR A 93 -4.15 -26.73 -21.66
N GLN A 94 -3.16 -27.58 -21.36
CA GLN A 94 -3.38 -28.79 -20.57
C GLN A 94 -3.70 -28.40 -19.13
N SER A 95 -4.97 -28.07 -18.87
CA SER A 95 -5.57 -28.09 -17.55
C SER A 95 -5.76 -29.55 -17.12
N ALA A 96 -4.66 -30.28 -16.93
CA ALA A 96 -4.67 -31.59 -16.30
C ALA A 96 -3.98 -31.46 -14.95
N LYS A 97 -4.76 -30.93 -14.01
CA LYS A 97 -4.53 -31.01 -12.58
C LYS A 97 -4.52 -32.49 -12.19
N THR A 98 -3.36 -33.13 -12.13
CA THR A 98 -3.20 -34.37 -11.36
C THR A 98 -3.40 -33.98 -9.89
N SER A 99 -4.53 -34.38 -9.32
CA SER A 99 -4.75 -34.37 -7.87
C SER A 99 -3.59 -35.10 -7.20
N PRO A 100 -2.97 -34.54 -6.15
CA PRO A 100 -2.13 -35.35 -5.29
C PRO A 100 -3.04 -36.30 -4.50
N GLU A 101 -2.76 -37.58 -4.62
CA GLU A 101 -3.08 -38.57 -3.56
C GLU A 101 -2.05 -38.43 -2.44
#